data_AF-A0A946JNE9-F1
#
_entry.id   AF-A0A946JNE9-F1
#
_cell.length_a   1.000
_cell.length_b   1.000
_cell.length_c   1.000
_cell.angle_alpha   90.00
_cell.angle_beta   90.00
_cell.angle_gamma   90.00
#
_symmetry.space_group_name_H-M   'P 1'
#
loop_
_entity.id
_entity.type
_entity.pdbx_description
1 polymer ?
#
loop_
_entity_poly.entity_id
_entity_poly.type
_entity_poly.pdbx_seq_one_letter_code
_entity_poly.pdbx_strand_id
1 'polypeptide(L)' 'MKSVVFDLDGTLADTSKDLISAANACFEALGLKEM' A
#
# COMPACT_ATOMS: atom_id res chain seq x y z
N MET A 1 -4.66 -29.59 13.98
CA MET A 1 -3.86 -28.42 14.42
C MET A 1 -4.68 -27.16 14.14
N LYS A 2 -4.61 -26.13 14.99
CA LYS A 2 -5.30 -24.83 14.73
C LYS A 2 -4.27 -23.77 14.39
N SER A 3 -4.59 -22.92 13.42
CA SER A 3 -3.71 -21.85 12.91
C SER A 3 -4.44 -20.52 12.92
N VAL A 4 -3.70 -19.42 13.05
CA VAL A 4 -4.22 -18.06 12.89
C VAL A 4 -3.46 -17.40 11.75
N VAL A 5 -4.20 -16.72 10.88
CA VAL A 5 -3.66 -15.95 9.76
C VAL A 5 -3.81 -14.48 10.10
N PHE A 6 -2.73 -13.73 9.91
CA PHE A 6 -2.72 -12.29 10.05
C PHE A 6 -2.46 -11.67 8.69
N ASP A 7 -3.16 -10.57 8.45
CA ASP A 7 -2.80 -9.64 7.39
C ASP A 7 -1.53 -8.87 7.79
N LEU A 8 -0.85 -8.30 6.80
CA LEU A 8 0.35 -7.50 7.01
C LEU A 8 0.00 -6.02 7.17
N ASP A 9 -0.59 -5.43 6.14
CA ASP A 9 -0.76 -3.98 6.01
C ASP A 9 -1.81 -3.47 7.00
N GLY A 10 -1.42 -2.54 7.86
CA GLY A 10 -2.27 -2.00 8.93
C GLY A 10 -2.59 -2.98 10.07
N THR A 11 -2.16 -4.24 9.98
CA THR A 11 -2.34 -5.25 11.05
C THR A 11 -1.03 -5.55 11.75
N LEU A 12 0.00 -5.99 11.02
CA LEU A 12 1.34 -6.24 11.57
C LEU A 12 2.31 -5.07 11.31
N ALA A 13 2.07 -4.26 10.27
CA ALA A 13 2.91 -3.12 9.93
C ALA A 13 2.09 -1.96 9.36
N ASP A 14 2.39 -0.72 9.77
CA ASP A 14 1.83 0.48 9.12
C ASP A 14 2.62 0.80 7.85
N THR A 15 2.11 0.32 6.72
CA THR A 15 2.69 0.48 5.38
C THR A 15 1.93 1.52 4.55
N SER A 16 0.97 2.22 5.16
CA SER A 16 0.01 3.09 4.45
C SER A 16 0.69 4.18 3.61
N LYS A 17 1.72 4.82 4.16
CA LYS A 17 2.47 5.89 3.48
C LYS A 17 3.26 5.37 2.29
N ASP A 18 3.89 4.20 2.43
CA ASP A 18 4.70 3.60 1.38
C ASP A 18 3.82 3.18 0.20
N LEU A 19 2.67 2.55 0.49
CA LEU A 19 1.72 2.14 -0.54
C LEU A 19 1.12 3.34 -1.29
N ILE A 20 0.76 4.41 -0.59
CA ILE A 20 0.27 5.66 -1.22
C ILE A 20 1.38 6.30 -2.07
N SER A 21 2.61 6.35 -1.57
CA SER A 21 3.75 6.91 -2.31
C SER A 21 4.00 6.13 -3.61
N ALA A 22 4.01 4.79 -3.54
CA ALA A 22 4.17 3.93 -4.69
C ALA A 22 3.02 4.10 -5.70
N ALA A 23 1.77 4.17 -5.23
CA ALA A 23 0.62 4.40 -6.10
C ALA A 23 0.70 5.76 -6.82
N ASN A 24 1.08 6.81 -6.10
CA ASN A 24 1.27 8.14 -6.68
C ASN A 24 2.39 8.16 -7.72
N ALA A 25 3.49 7.45 -7.47
CA ALA A 25 4.57 7.31 -8.46
C ALA A 25 4.07 6.61 -9.74
N CYS A 26 3.24 5.57 -9.60
CA CYS A 26 2.60 4.91 -10.74
C CYS A 26 1.65 5.84 -11.51
N PHE A 27 0.80 6.60 -10.80
CA PHE A 27 -0.12 7.54 -11.45
C PHE A 27 0.61 8.66 -12.18
N GLU A 28 1.70 9.16 -11.62
CA GLU A 28 2.57 10.14 -12.28
C GLU A 28 3.18 9.57 -13.56
N ALA A 29 3.72 8.35 -13.51
CA ALA A 29 4.28 7.67 -14.69
C ALA A 29 3.25 7.42 -15.81
N LEU A 30 1.97 7.29 -15.44
CA LEU A 30 0.85 7.10 -16.37
C LEU A 30 0.24 8.44 -16.84
N GLY A 31 0.72 9.59 -16.34
CA GLY A 31 0.15 10.90 -16.66
C GLY A 31 -1.24 11.15 -16.07
N LEU A 32 -1.61 10.43 -15.00
CA LEU A 32 -2.93 10.50 -14.34
C LEU A 32 -2.95 11.41 -13.10
N LYS A 33 -1.84 12.08 -12.81
CA LYS A 33 -1.71 12.98 -11.66
C LYS A 33 -2.19 14.38 -12.09
N GLU A 34 -3.43 14.70 -11.77
CA GLU A 34 -3.97 16.06 -11.95
C GLU A 34 -3.45 16.99 -10.84
N MET A 35 -3.19 18.25 -11.19
CA MET A 35 -2.72 19.32 -10.29
C MET A 35 -3.86 19.95 -9.49
#